data_AF-A0A6J5F9X1-F1
#
_entry.id   AF-A0A6J5F9X1-F1
#
_cell.length_a   1.000
_cell.length_b   1.000
_cell.length_c   1.000
_cell.angle_alpha   90.00
_cell.angle_beta   90.00
_cell.angle_gamma   90.00
#
_symmetry.space_group_name_H-M   'P 1'
#
loop_
_entity.id
_entity.type
_entity.pdbx_description
1 polymer ?
#
loop_
_entity_poly.entity_id
_entity_poly.type
_entity_poly.pdbx_seq_one_letter_code
_entity_poly.pdbx_strand_id
1 'polypeptide(L)'
;MSITSLSDECELPTGSVDAAKNPAVLDFIAIGLGPFNLSLACLADPIRDLHGRFLERNQGFDWHPGMLIDDTTLQNPFLADLVSLADPKSKFSFLNYCKQEGKLYAYYIRERFYLSREEYNRYCKWAISQLSSIDFGSNVDRAEYDLERGHYIVSGRRVGTGQPFMYRARRIVVGVGSVPLQLPTSVEGEFISELNVGVAPHAVPHNGIT
;
A
#
# COMPACT_ATOMS: atom_id res chain seq x y z
N MET A 1 9.01 -11.17 -55.84
CA MET A 1 7.66 -10.80 -55.36
C MET A 1 7.13 -11.95 -54.50
N SER A 2 6.29 -11.61 -53.51
CA SER A 2 5.62 -12.48 -52.53
C SER A 2 6.48 -12.76 -51.29
N ILE A 3 6.44 -11.90 -50.27
CA ILE A 3 5.42 -11.66 -49.22
C ILE A 3 5.59 -12.61 -48.03
N THR A 4 5.90 -11.96 -46.92
CA THR A 4 6.05 -12.36 -45.52
C THR A 4 4.75 -12.87 -44.89
N SER A 5 4.82 -13.88 -44.03
CA SER A 5 3.95 -13.98 -42.85
C SER A 5 4.66 -14.75 -41.73
N LEU A 6 5.25 -14.01 -40.78
CA LEU A 6 5.57 -14.55 -39.46
C LEU A 6 4.29 -14.47 -38.63
N SER A 7 3.73 -15.62 -38.28
CA SER A 7 2.78 -15.78 -37.19
C SER A 7 3.55 -15.96 -35.90
N ASP A 8 3.70 -14.89 -35.12
CA ASP A 8 4.12 -14.96 -33.71
C ASP A 8 2.94 -15.46 -32.87
N GLU A 9 2.86 -16.78 -32.70
CA GLU A 9 2.04 -17.37 -31.64
C GLU A 9 2.79 -17.21 -30.31
N CYS A 10 2.30 -16.31 -29.46
CA CYS A 10 2.78 -16.16 -28.08
C CYS A 10 2.29 -17.36 -27.26
N GLU A 11 3.07 -18.45 -27.24
CA GLU A 11 2.85 -19.58 -26.34
C GLU A 11 3.16 -19.18 -24.89
N LEU A 12 2.17 -19.40 -24.01
CA LEU A 12 2.30 -19.25 -22.56
C LEU A 12 3.10 -20.42 -21.98
N PRO A 13 4.06 -20.19 -21.05
CA PRO A 13 4.82 -21.28 -20.47
C PRO A 13 3.94 -22.12 -19.54
N THR A 14 3.65 -23.35 -19.97
CA THR A 14 3.13 -24.43 -19.13
C THR A 14 4.27 -25.03 -18.32
N GLY A 15 4.36 -24.68 -17.04
CA GLY A 15 5.32 -25.27 -16.11
C GLY A 15 4.76 -25.27 -14.68
N SER A 16 4.32 -26.44 -14.23
CA SER A 16 3.80 -26.68 -12.89
C SER A 16 4.93 -26.93 -11.89
N VAL A 17 5.08 -26.04 -10.90
CA VAL A 17 5.60 -26.38 -9.56
C VAL A 17 4.86 -25.46 -8.57
N ASP A 18 4.17 -26.05 -7.59
CA ASP A 18 3.48 -25.42 -6.44
C ASP A 18 2.15 -24.67 -6.66
N ALA A 19 1.18 -25.34 -7.31
CA ALA A 19 -0.20 -24.88 -7.45
C ALA A 19 -1.08 -25.05 -6.18
N ALA A 20 -0.67 -24.48 -5.04
CA ALA A 20 -1.50 -24.42 -3.85
C ALA A 20 -1.85 -22.98 -3.45
N LYS A 21 -3.13 -22.62 -3.66
CA LYS A 21 -3.91 -21.52 -3.05
C LYS A 21 -3.61 -20.08 -3.47
N ASN A 22 -3.86 -19.72 -4.73
CA ASN A 22 -4.29 -18.36 -5.03
C ASN A 22 -5.55 -18.45 -5.92
N PRO A 23 -6.71 -17.93 -5.48
CA PRO A 23 -7.90 -18.00 -6.31
C PRO A 23 -7.68 -17.21 -7.61
N ALA A 24 -8.26 -17.68 -8.71
CA ALA A 24 -8.17 -17.01 -10.00
C ALA A 24 -8.71 -15.56 -9.96
N VAL A 25 -9.62 -15.28 -9.01
CA VAL A 25 -10.17 -13.96 -8.70
C VAL A 25 -10.18 -13.78 -7.18
N LEU A 26 -9.54 -12.72 -6.69
CA LEU A 26 -9.47 -12.34 -5.28
C LEU A 26 -10.79 -11.70 -4.80
N ASP A 27 -11.01 -11.70 -3.49
CA ASP A 27 -12.16 -11.01 -2.89
C ASP A 27 -11.99 -9.49 -2.93
N PHE A 28 -10.75 -9.03 -2.74
CA PHE A 28 -10.37 -7.63 -2.89
C PHE A 28 -8.88 -7.44 -3.24
N ILE A 29 -8.58 -6.30 -3.86
CA ILE A 29 -7.22 -5.76 -3.97
C ILE A 29 -7.21 -4.38 -3.31
N ALA A 30 -6.23 -4.14 -2.46
CA ALA A 30 -5.96 -2.85 -1.86
C ALA A 30 -4.76 -2.20 -2.55
N ILE A 31 -4.90 -0.95 -2.99
CA ILE A 31 -3.86 -0.19 -3.68
C ILE A 31 -3.30 0.86 -2.71
N GLY A 32 -2.00 0.81 -2.48
CA GLY A 32 -1.29 1.57 -1.46
C GLY A 32 -1.26 0.86 -0.10
N LEU A 33 -0.17 1.03 0.64
CA LEU A 33 0.05 0.46 1.96
C LEU A 33 0.45 1.56 2.96
N GLY A 34 -0.44 2.53 3.15
CA GLY A 34 -0.41 3.41 4.33
C GLY A 34 -0.95 2.70 5.59
N PRO A 35 -0.94 3.37 6.76
CA PRO A 35 -1.43 2.79 8.01
C PRO A 35 -2.87 2.25 7.95
N PHE A 36 -3.74 2.86 7.16
CA PHE A 36 -5.12 2.41 7.00
C PHE A 36 -5.24 1.07 6.27
N ASN A 37 -4.55 0.91 5.13
CA ASN A 37 -4.55 -0.37 4.41
C ASN A 37 -3.72 -1.42 5.16
N LEU A 38 -2.69 -1.02 5.90
CA LEU A 38 -1.99 -1.93 6.80
C LEU A 38 -2.90 -2.44 7.94
N SER A 39 -3.72 -1.56 8.53
CA SER A 39 -4.76 -1.94 9.49
C SER A 39 -5.73 -2.96 8.90
N LEU A 40 -6.21 -2.70 7.68
CA LEU A 40 -7.05 -3.65 6.95
C LEU A 40 -6.34 -5.00 6.72
N ALA A 41 -5.06 -4.99 6.38
CA ALA A 41 -4.27 -6.21 6.19
C ALA A 41 -4.18 -7.03 7.49
N CYS A 42 -3.90 -6.37 8.63
CA CYS A 42 -3.87 -7.00 9.94
C CYS A 42 -5.22 -7.60 10.36
N LEU A 43 -6.33 -6.91 10.05
CA LEU A 43 -7.68 -7.37 10.38
C LEU A 43 -8.17 -8.48 9.44
N ALA A 44 -7.69 -8.51 8.19
CA ALA A 44 -8.03 -9.54 7.22
C ALA A 44 -7.25 -10.86 7.42
N ASP A 45 -6.01 -10.79 7.90
CA ASP A 45 -5.11 -11.95 8.10
C ASP A 45 -5.73 -13.16 8.83
N PRO A 46 -6.47 -13.02 9.94
CA PRO A 46 -7.06 -14.18 10.62
C PRO A 46 -8.28 -14.80 9.90
N ILE A 47 -8.81 -14.17 8.85
CA ILE A 47 -10.04 -14.61 8.16
C ILE A 47 -9.68 -15.62 7.06
N ARG A 48 -9.90 -16.91 7.33
CA ARG A 48 -9.45 -18.03 6.47
C ARG A 48 -9.95 -17.99 5.03
N ASP A 49 -11.19 -17.55 4.82
CA ASP A 49 -11.87 -17.57 3.52
C ASP A 49 -11.96 -16.16 2.90
N LEU A 50 -11.02 -15.28 3.24
CA LEU A 50 -10.90 -13.94 2.68
C LEU A 50 -9.56 -13.81 1.95
N HIS A 51 -9.59 -13.80 0.62
CA HIS A 51 -8.39 -13.72 -0.21
C HIS A 51 -8.18 -12.31 -0.72
N GLY A 52 -7.27 -11.58 -0.08
CA GLY A 52 -6.88 -10.21 -0.44
C GLY A 52 -5.40 -10.05 -0.76
N ARG A 53 -5.09 -9.05 -1.58
CA ARG A 53 -3.70 -8.60 -1.82
C ARG A 53 -3.58 -7.09 -1.63
N PHE A 54 -2.47 -6.66 -1.06
CA PHE A 54 -2.12 -5.25 -0.86
C PHE A 54 -0.92 -4.90 -1.74
N LEU A 55 -1.09 -3.92 -2.63
CA LEU A 55 -0.09 -3.55 -3.62
C LEU A 55 0.53 -2.19 -3.24
N GLU A 56 1.83 -2.17 -2.98
CA GLU A 56 2.58 -0.96 -2.61
C GLU A 56 3.70 -0.71 -3.61
N ARG A 57 3.80 0.51 -4.14
CA ARG A 57 4.82 0.87 -5.13
C ARG A 57 6.21 0.95 -4.51
N ASN A 58 6.33 1.35 -3.26
CA ASN A 58 7.60 1.43 -2.57
C ASN A 58 8.17 0.02 -2.34
N GLN A 59 9.50 -0.10 -2.29
CA GLN A 59 10.19 -1.39 -2.02
C GLN A 59 10.11 -1.81 -0.55
N GLY A 60 9.63 -0.92 0.32
CA GLY A 60 9.42 -1.18 1.73
C GLY A 60 8.51 -0.12 2.34
N PHE A 61 8.12 -0.36 3.58
CA PHE A 61 7.28 0.58 4.30
C PHE A 61 8.13 1.62 5.03
N ASP A 62 7.80 2.89 4.84
CA ASP A 62 8.32 3.96 5.68
C ASP A 62 7.26 5.05 5.84
N TRP A 63 6.81 5.27 7.07
CA TRP A 63 5.70 6.17 7.33
C TRP A 63 6.20 7.62 7.53
N HIS A 64 6.01 8.44 6.49
CA HIS A 64 6.44 9.85 6.41
C HIS A 64 7.94 10.07 6.66
N PRO A 65 8.85 9.55 5.83
CA PRO A 65 10.30 9.69 6.03
C PRO A 65 10.75 11.15 6.20
N GLY A 66 10.13 12.10 5.48
CA GLY A 66 10.43 13.54 5.58
C GLY A 66 9.88 14.25 6.82
N MET A 67 9.12 13.57 7.69
CA MET A 67 8.57 14.13 8.93
C MET A 67 8.84 13.26 10.16
N LEU A 68 9.83 12.37 10.09
CA LEU A 68 10.40 11.68 11.25
C LEU A 68 11.39 12.61 11.97
N ILE A 69 10.89 13.76 12.42
CA ILE A 69 11.68 14.69 13.23
C ILE A 69 11.83 14.07 14.62
N ASP A 70 13.04 14.14 15.18
CA ASP A 70 13.33 13.65 16.52
C ASP A 70 12.35 14.20 17.55
N ASP A 71 12.01 13.37 18.53
CA ASP A 71 11.08 13.67 19.63
C ASP A 71 9.63 13.98 19.24
N THR A 72 9.23 13.80 17.98
CA THR A 72 7.83 13.93 17.59
C THR A 72 6.98 12.71 17.96
N THR A 73 5.76 12.99 18.41
CA THR A 73 4.78 11.97 18.80
C THR A 73 3.58 11.94 17.87
N LEU A 74 2.90 10.80 17.84
CA LEU A 74 1.55 10.70 17.32
C LEU A 74 0.62 11.62 18.13
N GLN A 75 -0.37 12.20 17.46
CA GLN A 75 -1.41 12.99 18.11
C GLN A 75 -2.53 12.13 18.70
N ASN A 76 -2.49 10.82 18.44
CA ASN A 76 -3.49 9.86 18.87
C ASN A 76 -2.89 8.92 19.94
N PRO A 77 -3.66 8.49 20.95
CA PRO A 77 -3.21 7.50 21.92
C PRO A 77 -2.84 6.17 21.26
N PHE A 78 -1.95 5.39 21.88
CA PHE A 78 -1.48 4.09 21.37
C PHE A 78 -2.60 3.06 21.14
N LEU A 79 -3.78 3.22 21.77
CA LEU A 79 -4.93 2.37 21.50
C LEU A 79 -5.52 2.59 20.11
N ALA A 80 -5.32 3.77 19.51
CA ALA A 80 -5.56 4.02 18.09
C ALA A 80 -4.39 3.47 17.25
N ASP A 81 -3.97 2.24 17.54
CA ASP A 81 -3.05 1.47 16.70
C ASP A 81 -3.80 0.88 15.48
N LEU A 82 -3.17 -0.08 14.81
CA LEU A 82 -3.72 -0.75 13.63
C LEU A 82 -5.00 -1.56 13.90
N VAL A 83 -5.26 -2.06 15.10
CA VAL A 83 -6.26 -3.13 15.30
C VAL A 83 -7.05 -3.04 16.61
N SER A 84 -6.50 -2.44 17.66
CA SER A 84 -6.99 -2.56 19.04
C SER A 84 -8.41 -2.03 19.23
N LEU A 85 -8.83 -1.02 18.47
CA LEU A 85 -10.22 -0.51 18.54
C LEU A 85 -11.23 -1.42 17.81
N ALA A 86 -10.78 -2.31 16.92
CA ALA A 86 -11.63 -3.28 16.24
C ALA A 86 -11.59 -4.65 16.93
N ASP A 87 -10.40 -5.11 17.29
CA ASP A 87 -10.16 -6.35 18.04
C ASP A 87 -8.93 -6.20 18.96
N PRO A 88 -9.11 -5.92 20.26
CA PRO A 88 -8.03 -5.84 21.23
C PRO A 88 -7.23 -7.15 21.40
N LYS A 89 -7.80 -8.31 21.00
CA LYS A 89 -7.11 -9.61 21.08
C LYS A 89 -6.22 -9.89 19.89
N SER A 90 -6.26 -9.04 18.86
CA SER A 90 -5.47 -9.23 17.66
C SER A 90 -3.98 -9.35 18.01
N LYS A 91 -3.32 -10.34 17.39
CA LYS A 91 -1.87 -10.51 17.49
C LYS A 91 -1.11 -9.28 16.99
N PHE A 92 -1.75 -8.42 16.19
CA PHE A 92 -1.12 -7.21 15.68
C PHE A 92 -1.25 -6.01 16.62
N SER A 93 -1.88 -6.11 17.79
CA SER A 93 -2.01 -4.97 18.70
C SER A 93 -0.65 -4.42 19.14
N PHE A 94 -0.58 -3.11 19.38
CA PHE A 94 0.65 -2.45 19.82
C PHE A 94 1.16 -3.02 21.15
N LEU A 95 0.27 -3.36 22.08
CA LEU A 95 0.65 -4.01 23.33
C LEU A 95 1.26 -5.39 23.12
N ASN A 96 0.74 -6.18 22.15
CA ASN A 96 1.36 -7.45 21.81
C ASN A 96 2.72 -7.26 21.15
N TYR A 97 2.88 -6.26 20.27
CA TYR A 97 4.19 -5.85 19.76
C TYR A 97 5.18 -5.55 20.90
N CYS A 98 4.80 -4.71 21.88
CA CYS A 98 5.67 -4.43 23.03
C CYS A 98 6.00 -5.68 23.83
N LYS A 99 5.08 -6.64 23.94
CA LYS A 99 5.32 -7.91 24.62
C LYS A 99 6.34 -8.76 23.88
N GLN A 100 6.21 -8.91 22.57
CA GLN A 100 7.11 -9.71 21.73
C GLN A 100 8.52 -9.10 21.68
N GLU A 101 8.63 -7.77 21.68
CA GLU A 101 9.90 -7.05 21.68
C GLU A 101 10.55 -6.92 23.08
N GLY A 102 9.94 -7.49 24.13
CA GLY A 102 10.47 -7.41 25.50
C GLY A 102 10.40 -6.02 26.14
N LYS A 103 9.59 -5.10 25.58
CA LYS A 103 9.50 -3.69 26.00
C LYS A 103 8.22 -3.35 26.77
N LEU A 104 7.29 -4.30 26.94
CA LEU A 104 5.98 -4.04 27.57
C LEU A 104 6.09 -3.38 28.95
N TYR A 105 6.95 -3.89 29.83
CA TYR A 105 7.15 -3.29 31.16
C TYR A 105 7.73 -1.88 31.09
N ALA A 106 8.65 -1.62 30.16
CA ALA A 106 9.21 -0.29 29.96
C ALA A 106 8.13 0.70 29.50
N TYR A 107 7.24 0.29 28.58
CA TYR A 107 6.10 1.11 28.15
C TYR A 107 5.08 1.33 29.25
N TYR A 108 4.81 0.30 30.07
CA TYR A 108 3.94 0.42 31.23
C TYR A 108 4.46 1.48 32.20
N ILE A 109 5.73 1.38 32.62
CA ILE A 109 6.36 2.33 33.56
C ILE A 109 6.45 3.74 32.98
N ARG A 110 6.63 3.86 31.66
CA ARG A 110 6.72 5.18 30.99
C ARG A 110 5.43 5.97 31.07
N GLU A 111 4.28 5.32 31.28
CA GLU A 111 2.94 5.94 31.41
C GLU A 111 2.63 7.00 30.34
N ARG A 112 3.13 6.79 29.11
CA ARG A 112 2.93 7.71 27.98
C ARG A 112 1.95 7.12 26.99
N PHE A 113 0.83 7.83 26.81
CA PHE A 113 -0.21 7.45 25.85
C PHE A 113 0.19 7.69 24.39
N TYR A 114 1.10 8.62 24.13
CA TYR A 114 1.47 9.04 22.78
C TYR A 114 2.81 8.42 22.38
N LEU A 115 2.78 7.63 21.31
CA LEU A 115 3.98 6.97 20.76
C LEU A 115 4.83 7.96 19.98
N SER A 116 6.14 7.78 19.97
CA SER A 116 6.98 8.48 19.00
C SER A 116 6.65 8.00 17.59
N ARG A 117 6.80 8.88 16.59
CA ARG A 117 6.59 8.49 15.18
C ARG A 117 7.53 7.37 14.75
N GLU A 118 8.77 7.41 15.23
CA GLU A 118 9.77 6.39 14.99
C GLU A 118 9.36 5.02 15.54
N GLU A 119 8.82 4.97 16.77
CA GLU A 119 8.33 3.72 17.34
C GLU A 119 7.12 3.19 16.57
N TYR A 120 6.20 4.07 16.20
CA TYR A 120 5.06 3.67 15.39
C TYR A 120 5.50 3.09 14.04
N ASN A 121 6.54 3.65 13.41
CA ASN A 121 7.12 3.11 12.19
C ASN A 121 7.72 1.71 12.42
N ARG A 122 8.45 1.49 13.53
CA ARG A 122 8.95 0.16 13.91
C ARG A 122 7.83 -0.85 14.12
N TYR A 123 6.78 -0.46 14.84
CA TYR A 123 5.60 -1.26 15.06
C TYR A 123 4.91 -1.66 13.74
N CYS A 124 4.73 -0.73 12.80
CA CYS A 124 4.16 -1.03 11.49
C CYS A 124 5.04 -2.00 10.70
N LYS A 125 6.38 -1.80 10.69
CA LYS A 125 7.33 -2.73 10.05
C LYS A 125 7.28 -4.12 10.67
N TRP A 126 7.12 -4.22 11.99
CA TRP A 126 6.94 -5.48 12.71
C TRP A 126 5.61 -6.17 12.36
N ALA A 127 4.52 -5.43 12.14
CA ALA A 127 3.27 -6.01 11.70
C ALA A 127 3.39 -6.56 10.26
N ILE A 128 4.03 -5.79 9.36
CA ILE A 128 4.28 -6.14 7.96
C ILE A 128 5.09 -7.43 7.83
N SER A 129 6.12 -7.64 8.65
CA SER A 129 6.98 -8.83 8.55
C SER A 129 6.24 -10.14 8.81
N GLN A 130 5.05 -10.08 9.39
CA GLN A 130 4.19 -11.23 9.69
C GLN A 130 3.08 -11.43 8.64
N LEU A 131 2.94 -10.53 7.67
CA LEU A 131 1.88 -10.54 6.66
C LEU A 131 2.42 -11.04 5.33
N SER A 132 1.75 -12.04 4.76
CA SER A 132 2.09 -12.63 3.45
C SER A 132 1.24 -12.06 2.29
N SER A 133 0.26 -11.21 2.60
CA SER A 133 -0.69 -10.63 1.65
C SER A 133 -0.21 -9.34 0.98
N ILE A 134 1.01 -8.88 1.31
CA ILE A 134 1.57 -7.60 0.86
C ILE A 134 2.61 -7.83 -0.24
N ASP A 135 2.41 -7.13 -1.36
CA ASP A 135 3.32 -7.12 -2.50
C ASP A 135 3.96 -5.73 -2.65
N PHE A 136 5.15 -5.55 -2.07
CA PHE A 136 5.98 -4.36 -2.30
C PHE A 136 6.51 -4.28 -3.74
N GLY A 137 6.95 -3.10 -4.15
CA GLY A 137 7.43 -2.84 -5.50
C GLY A 137 6.36 -3.04 -6.58
N SER A 138 5.08 -2.92 -6.25
CA SER A 138 3.95 -3.10 -7.17
C SER A 138 3.36 -1.74 -7.55
N ASN A 139 3.85 -1.14 -8.62
CA ASN A 139 3.28 0.10 -9.14
C ASN A 139 2.04 -0.20 -9.98
N VAL A 140 0.86 0.07 -9.44
CA VAL A 140 -0.41 -0.09 -10.17
C VAL A 140 -0.56 1.06 -11.16
N ASP A 141 -0.75 0.72 -12.44
CA ASP A 141 -0.93 1.67 -13.53
C ASP A 141 -2.42 1.85 -13.86
N ARG A 142 -3.21 0.77 -13.80
CA ARG A 142 -4.64 0.77 -14.16
C ARG A 142 -5.48 -0.17 -13.29
N ALA A 143 -6.73 0.22 -13.13
CA ALA A 143 -7.79 -0.60 -12.54
C ALA A 143 -9.06 -0.41 -13.35
N GLU A 144 -9.53 -1.47 -14.01
CA GLU A 144 -10.66 -1.44 -14.92
C GLU A 144 -11.69 -2.49 -14.51
N TYR A 145 -12.98 -2.21 -14.70
CA TYR A 145 -14.05 -3.16 -14.40
C TYR A 145 -14.45 -3.93 -15.65
N ASP A 146 -14.31 -5.25 -15.62
CA ASP A 146 -14.76 -6.16 -16.68
C ASP A 146 -16.26 -6.44 -16.48
N LEU A 147 -17.10 -5.81 -17.30
CA LEU A 147 -18.56 -5.94 -17.25
C LEU A 147 -19.04 -7.36 -17.59
N GLU A 148 -18.34 -8.06 -18.47
CA GLU A 148 -18.72 -9.42 -18.90
C GLU A 148 -18.44 -10.43 -17.80
N ARG A 149 -17.29 -10.29 -17.12
CA ARG A 149 -16.87 -11.23 -16.07
C ARG A 149 -17.21 -10.78 -14.65
N GLY A 150 -17.74 -9.58 -14.47
CA GLY A 150 -18.22 -9.05 -13.18
C GLY A 150 -17.14 -8.87 -12.13
N HIS A 151 -15.92 -8.48 -12.52
CA HIS A 151 -14.81 -8.23 -11.59
C HIS A 151 -13.84 -7.18 -12.13
N TYR A 152 -13.00 -6.63 -11.24
CA TYR A 152 -11.94 -5.71 -11.61
C TYR A 152 -10.68 -6.43 -12.08
N ILE A 153 -10.01 -5.84 -13.07
CA ILE A 153 -8.67 -6.18 -13.52
C ILE A 153 -7.75 -5.05 -13.09
N VAL A 154 -6.79 -5.36 -12.22
CA VAL A 154 -5.78 -4.42 -11.72
C VAL A 154 -4.44 -4.81 -12.35
N SER A 155 -3.84 -3.87 -13.08
CA SER A 155 -2.59 -4.10 -13.81
C SER A 155 -1.56 -3.01 -13.49
N GLY A 156 -0.29 -3.39 -13.61
CA GLY A 156 0.81 -2.51 -13.26
C GLY A 156 2.15 -3.13 -13.58
N ARG A 157 3.21 -2.53 -13.04
CA ARG A 157 4.60 -2.97 -13.24
C ARG A 157 5.34 -3.13 -11.92
N ARG A 158 6.23 -4.11 -11.89
CA ARG A 158 7.16 -4.30 -10.78
C ARG A 158 8.23 -3.22 -10.82
N VAL A 159 8.41 -2.51 -9.72
CA VAL A 159 9.45 -1.48 -9.57
C VAL A 159 10.82 -2.15 -9.59
N GLY A 160 11.76 -1.59 -10.35
CA GLY A 160 13.09 -2.13 -10.55
C GLY A 160 13.21 -3.03 -11.78
N THR A 161 12.31 -4.00 -11.96
CA THR A 161 12.36 -4.92 -13.12
C THR A 161 11.52 -4.48 -14.31
N GLY A 162 10.50 -3.63 -14.08
CA GLY A 162 9.55 -3.22 -15.11
C GLY A 162 8.59 -4.32 -15.58
N GLN A 163 8.67 -5.52 -14.99
CA GLN A 163 7.83 -6.66 -15.40
C GLN A 163 6.35 -6.35 -15.15
N PRO A 164 5.48 -6.59 -16.13
CA PRO A 164 4.05 -6.37 -15.94
C PRO A 164 3.47 -7.41 -14.99
N PHE A 165 2.49 -7.00 -14.20
CA PHE A 165 1.65 -7.90 -13.42
C PHE A 165 0.17 -7.58 -13.66
N MET A 166 -0.67 -8.58 -13.40
CA MET A 166 -2.11 -8.46 -13.50
C MET A 166 -2.77 -9.30 -12.42
N TYR A 167 -3.71 -8.71 -11.70
CA TYR A 167 -4.55 -9.38 -10.72
C TYR A 167 -6.03 -9.14 -11.03
N ARG A 168 -6.87 -10.08 -10.60
CA ARG A 168 -8.33 -10.00 -10.72
C ARG A 168 -8.94 -9.96 -9.33
N ALA A 169 -9.92 -9.07 -9.11
CA ALA A 169 -10.60 -8.99 -7.81
C ALA A 169 -12.05 -8.53 -7.92
N ARG A 170 -12.90 -9.01 -7.02
CA ARG A 170 -14.31 -8.57 -6.94
C ARG A 170 -14.45 -7.14 -6.46
N ARG A 171 -13.50 -6.65 -5.65
CA ARG A 171 -13.54 -5.33 -5.02
C ARG A 171 -12.16 -4.66 -5.05
N ILE A 172 -12.15 -3.33 -5.01
CA ILE A 172 -10.93 -2.53 -4.87
C ILE A 172 -11.05 -1.64 -3.64
N VAL A 173 -9.96 -1.53 -2.89
CA VAL A 173 -9.78 -0.56 -1.80
C VAL A 173 -8.66 0.40 -2.20
N VAL A 174 -8.92 1.70 -2.22
CA VAL A 174 -7.93 2.71 -2.61
C VAL A 174 -7.42 3.44 -1.37
N GLY A 175 -6.14 3.23 -1.05
CA GLY A 175 -5.47 3.81 0.11
C GLY A 175 -4.07 4.34 -0.24
N VAL A 176 -3.96 5.04 -1.37
CA VAL A 176 -2.68 5.57 -1.92
C VAL A 176 -2.13 6.79 -1.16
N GLY A 177 -2.83 7.25 -0.13
CA GLY A 177 -2.48 8.46 0.61
C GLY A 177 -2.75 9.75 -0.18
N SER A 178 -2.22 10.85 0.32
CA SER A 178 -2.29 12.16 -0.32
C SER A 178 -0.92 12.58 -0.84
N VAL A 179 -0.92 13.32 -1.94
CA VAL A 179 0.26 14.08 -2.38
C VAL A 179 0.31 15.40 -1.62
N PRO A 180 1.51 15.94 -1.32
CA PRO A 180 1.62 17.28 -0.75
C PRO A 180 0.84 18.28 -1.59
N LEU A 181 0.16 19.22 -0.92
CA LEU A 181 -0.62 20.25 -1.59
C LEU A 181 0.30 21.03 -2.55
N GLN A 182 -0.16 21.24 -3.79
CA GLN A 182 0.53 22.11 -4.73
C GLN A 182 0.76 23.47 -4.09
N LEU A 183 1.96 24.02 -4.28
CA LEU A 183 2.26 25.39 -3.89
C LEU A 183 1.25 26.33 -4.56
N PRO A 184 0.84 27.43 -3.90
CA PRO A 184 0.02 28.45 -4.53
C PRO A 184 0.62 28.86 -5.88
N THR A 185 -0.24 29.12 -6.87
CA THR A 185 0.20 29.51 -8.22
C THR A 185 1.06 30.77 -8.26
N SER A 186 1.05 31.58 -7.19
CA SER A 186 1.91 32.74 -7.01
C SER A 186 3.37 32.40 -6.67
N VAL A 187 3.67 31.13 -6.34
CA VAL A 187 5.04 30.64 -6.14
C VAL A 187 5.55 30.14 -7.50
N GLU A 188 6.09 31.06 -8.31
CA GLU A 188 6.78 30.72 -9.56
C GLU A 188 8.30 30.65 -9.33
N GLY A 189 8.97 29.65 -9.92
CA GLY A 189 10.43 29.57 -9.96
C GLY A 189 11.00 28.16 -10.17
N GLU A 190 12.22 28.08 -10.69
CA GLU A 190 12.98 26.85 -11.00
C GLU A 190 13.22 25.91 -9.80
N PHE A 191 12.86 26.31 -8.57
CA PHE A 191 12.98 25.53 -7.34
C PHE A 191 11.98 24.37 -7.20
N ILE A 192 10.97 24.27 -8.07
CA ILE A 192 9.94 23.23 -8.00
C ILE A 192 10.45 21.87 -8.49
N SER A 193 11.51 21.83 -9.30
CA SER A 193 12.07 20.57 -9.85
C SER A 193 12.90 19.77 -8.83
N GLU A 194 13.45 20.42 -7.79
CA GLU A 194 14.26 19.78 -6.75
C GLU A 194 13.42 19.27 -5.57
N LEU A 195 12.23 19.83 -5.37
CA LEU A 195 11.24 19.29 -4.44
C LEU A 195 10.55 18.15 -5.20
N ASN A 196 10.72 16.91 -4.75
CA ASN A 196 10.15 15.69 -5.35
C ASN A 196 8.59 15.63 -5.23
N VAL A 197 7.92 16.74 -5.54
CA VAL A 197 6.47 16.89 -5.63
C VAL A 197 6.12 16.41 -7.02
N GLY A 198 5.55 15.21 -7.11
CA GLY A 198 5.18 14.61 -8.40
C GLY A 198 4.43 15.62 -9.27
N VAL A 199 4.86 15.74 -10.53
CA VAL A 199 4.23 16.63 -11.50
C VAL A 199 2.78 16.18 -11.68
N ALA A 200 1.84 17.00 -11.23
CA ALA A 200 0.42 16.78 -11.48
C ALA A 200 0.11 17.01 -12.98
N PRO A 201 -0.89 16.31 -13.55
CA PRO A 201 -1.34 16.60 -14.90
C PRO A 201 -1.76 18.07 -14.99
N HIS A 202 -1.24 18.76 -16.02
CA HIS A 202 -1.54 20.16 -16.30
C HIS A 202 -3.03 20.42 -16.20
N ALA A 203 -3.43 21.31 -15.28
CA ALA A 203 -4.77 21.87 -15.25
C ALA A 203 -5.00 22.57 -16.61
N VAL A 204 -5.97 22.09 -17.37
CA VAL A 204 -6.40 22.76 -18.60
C VAL A 204 -7.01 24.10 -18.18
N PRO A 205 -6.52 25.24 -18.68
CA PRO A 205 -7.09 26.53 -18.34
C PRO A 205 -8.53 26.59 -18.86
N HIS A 206 -9.49 26.75 -17.95
CA HIS A 206 -10.85 27.14 -18.33
C HIS A 206 -10.82 28.60 -18.77
N ASN A 207 -10.85 28.81 -20.09
CA ASN A 207 -11.07 30.12 -20.66
C ASN A 207 -12.53 30.54 -20.48
N GLY A 208 -12.72 31.57 -19.66
CA GLY A 208 -13.87 32.47 -19.71
C GLY A 208 -15.12 32.02 -18.95
N ILE A 209 -15.67 32.91 -18.14
CA ILE A 209 -16.80 33.77 -18.53
C ILE A 209 -16.71 35.04 -17.67
N THR A 210 -16.94 36.17 -18.35
CA THR A 210 -17.16 37.54 -17.84
C THR A 210 -18.24 37.63 -16.77
#